data_AF-A0A6B9UD86-F1
#
_entry.id   AF-A0A6B9UD86-F1
#
_cell.length_a   1.000
_cell.length_b   1.000
_cell.length_c   1.000
_cell.angle_alpha   90.00
_cell.angle_beta   90.00
_cell.angle_gamma   90.00
#
_symmetry.space_group_name_H-M   'P 1'
#
loop_
_entity.id
_entity.type
_entity.pdbx_description
1 polymer ?
#
loop_
_entity_poly.entity_id
_entity_poly.type
_entity_poly.pdbx_seq_one_letter_code
_entity_poly.pdbx_strand_id
1 'polypeptide(L)'
;CSDDEDHSHGAEDLPRPSISAEEGTVIPLGSRLTFVCRGPVGVHTFRLERDRRSTYNDTEDVSHPSPSESEARFRIDSVSEGNAGLYRCVYYKSPEWSKQSDYLELLVKGQEVTWAL
;
A
#
# COMPACT_ATOMS: atom_id res chain seq x y z
N CYS A 1 46.45 -14.02 16.18
CA CYS A 1 45.57 -14.19 17.34
C CYS A 1 44.29 -13.48 17.03
N SER A 2 43.25 -14.30 16.86
CA SER A 2 41.82 -13.98 16.84
C SER A 2 41.33 -13.11 15.71
N ASP A 3 40.77 -13.83 14.73
CA ASP A 3 39.64 -13.45 13.90
C ASP A 3 38.58 -12.68 14.72
N ASP A 4 38.23 -11.47 14.29
CA ASP A 4 36.95 -10.89 14.62
C ASP A 4 36.01 -11.22 13.46
N GLU A 5 35.41 -12.41 13.55
CA GLU A 5 34.27 -12.81 12.75
C GLU A 5 33.17 -11.75 12.90
N ASP A 6 32.90 -11.03 11.82
CA ASP A 6 31.72 -10.18 11.68
C ASP A 6 30.48 -11.07 11.84
N HIS A 7 30.00 -11.16 13.07
CA HIS A 7 28.71 -11.73 13.41
C HIS A 7 27.62 -10.78 12.91
N SER A 8 27.48 -10.71 11.58
CA SER A 8 26.27 -10.27 10.91
C SER A 8 25.16 -11.21 11.38
N HIS A 9 24.56 -10.88 12.53
CA HIS A 9 23.24 -11.32 12.91
C HIS A 9 22.31 -10.89 11.78
N GLY A 10 22.06 -11.80 10.85
CA GLY A 10 21.09 -11.63 9.78
C GLY A 10 19.71 -11.46 10.39
N ALA A 11 19.35 -10.24 10.77
CA ALA A 11 17.97 -9.83 10.76
C ALA A 11 17.53 -9.99 9.30
N GLU A 12 16.67 -10.98 9.03
CA GLU A 12 16.03 -11.08 7.73
C GLU A 12 15.25 -9.77 7.51
N ASP A 13 15.83 -8.83 6.78
CA ASP A 13 15.20 -7.56 6.45
C ASP A 13 13.90 -7.87 5.72
N LEU A 14 12.77 -7.61 6.38
CA LEU A 14 11.44 -7.84 5.85
C LEU A 14 11.34 -7.25 4.42
N PRO A 15 10.93 -8.05 3.42
CA PRO A 15 10.91 -7.58 2.03
C PRO A 15 9.99 -6.38 1.89
N ARG A 16 10.39 -5.41 1.08
CA ARG A 16 9.58 -4.21 0.83
C ARG A 16 8.24 -4.60 0.19
N PRO A 17 7.09 -4.10 0.70
CA PRO A 17 5.80 -4.34 0.06
C PRO A 17 5.68 -3.61 -1.27
N SER A 18 4.73 -4.05 -2.08
CA SER A 18 4.29 -3.34 -3.28
C SER A 18 2.93 -2.68 -3.08
N ILE A 19 2.67 -1.64 -3.88
CA ILE A 19 1.40 -0.92 -3.94
C ILE A 19 0.94 -0.84 -5.40
N SER A 20 -0.34 -1.03 -5.64
CA SER A 20 -0.97 -0.81 -6.94
C SER A 20 -2.38 -0.25 -6.79
N ALA A 21 -2.94 0.25 -7.89
CA ALA A 21 -4.29 0.77 -7.99
C ALA A 21 -5.00 0.04 -9.14
N GLU A 22 -6.11 -0.65 -8.86
CA GLU A 22 -6.73 -1.53 -9.85
C GLU A 22 -7.35 -0.78 -11.03
N GLU A 23 -8.00 0.35 -10.73
CA GLU A 23 -8.62 1.24 -11.71
C GLU A 23 -7.61 2.21 -12.35
N GLY A 24 -6.33 2.11 -11.96
CA GLY A 24 -5.24 3.00 -12.38
C GLY A 24 -5.01 4.17 -11.43
N THR A 25 -4.08 5.04 -11.80
CA THR A 25 -3.61 6.16 -10.96
C THR A 25 -4.28 7.49 -11.28
N VAL A 26 -5.14 7.53 -12.29
CA VAL A 26 -5.77 8.75 -12.77
C VAL A 26 -7.28 8.54 -12.79
N ILE A 27 -7.95 8.91 -11.71
CA ILE A 27 -9.32 8.51 -11.42
C ILE A 27 -10.29 9.70 -11.58
N PRO A 28 -11.42 9.55 -12.28
CA PRO A 28 -12.44 10.59 -12.34
C PRO A 28 -13.09 10.84 -10.97
N LEU A 29 -13.45 12.09 -10.70
CA LEU A 29 -14.21 12.47 -9.52
C LEU A 29 -15.50 11.64 -9.38
N GLY A 30 -15.77 11.16 -8.16
CA GLY A 30 -16.93 10.33 -7.83
C GLY A 30 -16.79 8.85 -8.19
N SER A 31 -15.70 8.45 -8.86
CA SER A 31 -15.46 7.04 -9.20
C SER A 31 -14.94 6.25 -7.99
N ARG A 32 -15.05 4.92 -8.06
CA ARG A 32 -14.45 4.00 -7.09
C ARG A 32 -12.98 3.72 -7.45
N LEU A 33 -12.16 3.56 -6.42
CA LEU A 33 -10.78 3.11 -6.52
C LEU A 33 -10.46 2.06 -5.46
N THR A 34 -9.62 1.09 -5.78
CA THR A 34 -9.05 0.13 -4.84
C THR A 34 -7.53 0.18 -4.89
N PHE A 35 -6.90 0.54 -3.77
CA PHE A 35 -5.48 0.29 -3.56
C PHE A 35 -5.26 -1.14 -3.11
N VAL A 36 -4.22 -1.77 -3.64
CA VAL A 36 -3.83 -3.13 -3.30
C VAL A 36 -2.40 -3.11 -2.77
N CYS A 37 -2.22 -3.51 -1.52
CA CYS A 37 -0.92 -3.73 -0.91
C CYS A 37 -0.59 -5.22 -0.95
N ARG A 38 0.62 -5.58 -1.39
CA ARG A 38 1.11 -6.96 -1.37
C ARG A 38 2.43 -7.07 -0.62
N GLY A 39 2.62 -8.18 0.07
CA GLY A 39 3.79 -8.49 0.87
C GLY A 39 3.98 -10.00 1.01
N PRO A 40 5.00 -10.44 1.76
CA PRO A 40 5.25 -11.87 1.96
C PRO A 40 4.10 -12.53 2.72
N VAL A 41 3.95 -13.84 2.58
CA VAL A 41 3.00 -14.61 3.39
C VAL A 41 3.19 -14.40 4.91
N GLY A 42 2.08 -14.39 5.65
CA GLY A 42 2.07 -14.27 7.12
C GLY A 42 2.10 -12.83 7.61
N VAL A 43 1.72 -11.86 6.78
CA VAL A 43 1.44 -10.50 7.23
C VAL A 43 0.17 -10.51 8.10
N HIS A 44 0.23 -9.84 9.25
CA HIS A 44 -0.93 -9.69 10.14
C HIS A 44 -1.74 -8.43 9.82
N THR A 45 -1.04 -7.34 9.50
CA THR A 45 -1.67 -6.04 9.26
C THR A 45 -1.01 -5.36 8.09
N PHE A 46 -1.81 -4.82 7.17
CA PHE A 46 -1.34 -3.85 6.19
C PHE A 46 -1.81 -2.45 6.59
N ARG A 47 -0.97 -1.47 6.31
CA ARG A 47 -1.24 -0.05 6.50
C ARG A 47 -1.07 0.67 5.17
N LEU A 48 -2.11 1.39 4.75
CA LEU A 48 -2.05 2.34 3.64
C LEU A 48 -1.81 3.75 4.22
N GLU A 49 -0.64 4.30 3.96
CA GLU A 49 -0.26 5.64 4.38
C GLU A 49 -0.48 6.63 3.24
N ARG A 50 -0.88 7.85 3.61
CA ARG A 50 -1.00 8.96 2.67
C ARG A 50 -0.07 10.09 3.07
N ASP A 51 0.77 10.51 2.14
CA ASP A 51 1.73 11.59 2.37
C ASP A 51 1.02 12.91 2.69
N ARG A 52 1.71 13.77 3.46
CA ARG A 52 1.30 15.15 3.82
C ARG A 52 0.04 15.31 4.68
N ARG A 53 -0.66 14.23 5.04
CA ARG A 53 -1.84 14.30 5.91
C ARG A 53 -1.69 13.60 7.26
N SER A 54 -0.58 12.90 7.49
CA SER A 54 -0.38 12.04 8.67
C SER A 54 -1.56 11.09 8.92
N THR A 55 -2.29 10.74 7.85
CA THR A 55 -3.44 9.82 7.89
C THR A 55 -3.02 8.49 7.32
N TYR A 56 -3.37 7.41 8.00
CA TYR A 56 -3.20 6.05 7.54
C TYR A 56 -4.48 5.24 7.79
N ASN A 57 -4.64 4.15 7.06
CA ASN A 57 -5.68 3.17 7.32
C ASN A 57 -5.01 1.81 7.52
N ASP A 58 -5.33 1.16 8.64
CA ASP A 58 -4.88 -0.20 8.95
C ASP A 58 -5.98 -1.20 8.60
N THR A 59 -5.58 -2.40 8.19
CA THR A 59 -6.50 -3.52 8.03
C THR A 59 -5.82 -4.84 8.36
N GLU A 60 -6.56 -5.69 9.06
CA GLU A 60 -6.24 -7.10 9.31
C GLU A 60 -7.03 -8.02 8.37
N ASP A 61 -7.84 -7.46 7.46
CA ASP A 61 -8.48 -8.19 6.36
C ASP A 61 -7.42 -8.54 5.30
N VAL A 62 -6.61 -9.54 5.63
CA VAL A 62 -5.49 -10.03 4.83
C VAL A 62 -5.88 -11.33 4.12
N SER A 63 -5.84 -11.28 2.81
CA SER A 63 -6.04 -12.43 1.93
C SER A 63 -4.69 -13.03 1.49
N HIS A 64 -4.72 -14.25 0.97
CA HIS A 64 -3.54 -15.00 0.55
C HIS A 64 -3.71 -15.46 -0.91
N PRO A 65 -3.39 -14.60 -1.90
CA PRO A 65 -3.58 -14.93 -3.31
C PRO A 65 -2.63 -16.03 -3.81
N SER A 66 -1.54 -16.29 -3.10
CA SER A 66 -0.62 -17.40 -3.38
C SER A 66 0.03 -17.91 -2.08
N PRO A 67 0.69 -19.09 -2.08
CA PRO A 67 1.36 -19.62 -0.89
C PRO A 67 2.48 -18.74 -0.34
N SER A 68 3.01 -17.80 -1.13
CA SER A 68 4.13 -16.93 -0.78
C SER A 68 3.72 -15.46 -0.56
N GLU A 69 2.45 -15.11 -0.74
CA GLU A 69 2.00 -13.71 -0.78
C GLU A 69 0.79 -13.47 0.13
N SER A 70 0.79 -12.33 0.81
CA SER A 70 -0.35 -11.76 1.51
C SER A 70 -0.78 -10.46 0.81
N GLU A 71 -2.09 -10.21 0.74
CA GLU A 71 -2.68 -9.04 0.08
C GLU A 71 -3.77 -8.40 0.96
N ALA A 72 -3.77 -7.07 1.02
CA ALA A 72 -4.86 -6.28 1.57
C ALA A 72 -5.36 -5.21 0.59
N ARG A 73 -6.66 -4.90 0.69
CA ARG A 73 -7.37 -4.05 -0.28
C ARG A 73 -8.05 -2.89 0.41
N PHE A 74 -7.74 -1.68 -0.03
CA PHE A 74 -8.27 -0.44 0.54
C PHE A 74 -9.15 0.26 -0.50
N ARG A 75 -10.46 0.24 -0.27
CA ARG A 75 -11.46 0.78 -1.19
C ARG A 75 -11.83 2.21 -0.83
N ILE A 76 -11.95 3.06 -1.84
CA ILE A 76 -12.53 4.40 -1.79
C ILE A 76 -13.72 4.38 -2.75
N ASP A 77 -14.95 4.40 -2.22
CA ASP A 77 -16.16 4.23 -3.05
C ASP A 77 -16.48 5.44 -3.93
N SER A 78 -16.12 6.65 -3.47
CA SER A 78 -16.32 7.90 -4.20
C SER A 78 -15.12 8.81 -4.00
N VAL A 79 -14.27 8.88 -5.02
CA VAL A 79 -13.04 9.68 -5.02
C VAL A 79 -13.38 11.17 -5.09
N SER A 80 -12.86 11.94 -4.16
CA SER A 80 -12.90 13.41 -4.14
C SER A 80 -11.53 13.99 -4.52
N GLU A 81 -11.48 15.28 -4.87
CA GLU A 81 -10.19 15.99 -5.03
C GLU A 81 -9.31 15.86 -3.78
N GLY A 82 -9.97 15.82 -2.63
CA GLY A 82 -9.36 15.59 -1.33
C GLY A 82 -8.71 14.21 -1.19
N ASN A 83 -8.82 13.29 -2.14
CA ASN A 83 -8.09 12.01 -2.16
C ASN A 83 -6.81 12.05 -3.00
N ALA A 84 -6.59 13.06 -3.86
CA ALA A 84 -5.38 13.14 -4.68
C ALA A 84 -4.09 13.22 -3.82
N GLY A 85 -3.02 12.57 -4.25
CA GLY A 85 -1.72 12.63 -3.58
C GLY A 85 -0.95 11.32 -3.61
N LEU A 86 0.12 11.26 -2.81
CA LEU A 86 1.04 10.12 -2.77
C LEU A 86 0.63 9.11 -1.68
N TYR A 87 0.63 7.84 -2.05
CA TYR A 87 0.27 6.71 -1.19
C TYR A 87 1.42 5.72 -1.07
N ARG A 88 1.53 5.05 0.08
CA ARG A 88 2.49 3.96 0.33
C ARG A 88 1.85 2.85 1.16
N CYS A 89 2.33 1.63 0.99
CA CYS A 89 2.02 0.51 1.86
C CYS A 89 3.17 0.28 2.85
N VAL A 90 2.83 -0.11 4.07
CA VAL A 90 3.72 -0.75 5.03
C VAL A 90 2.95 -1.91 5.67
N TYR A 91 3.65 -2.92 6.20
CA TYR A 91 2.99 -4.03 6.86
C TYR A 91 3.64 -4.39 8.18
N TYR A 92 2.85 -5.00 9.05
CA TYR A 92 3.32 -5.60 10.28
C TYR A 92 3.37 -7.13 10.14
N LYS A 93 4.55 -7.68 10.37
CA LYS A 93 4.78 -9.11 10.52
C LYS A 93 5.56 -9.30 11.81
N SER A 94 4.88 -9.85 12.82
CA SER A 94 5.39 -9.88 14.20
C SER A 94 6.85 -10.35 14.26
N PRO A 95 7.74 -9.64 14.97
CA PRO A 95 7.46 -8.52 15.88
C PRO A 95 7.64 -7.11 15.28
N GLU A 96 7.82 -6.97 13.96
CA GLU A 96 8.30 -5.73 13.36
C GLU A 96 7.49 -5.24 12.15
N TRP A 97 7.66 -3.95 11.86
CA TRP A 97 7.11 -3.31 10.66
C TRP A 97 8.13 -3.37 9.54
N SER A 98 7.67 -3.58 8.31
CA SER A 98 8.52 -3.52 7.13
C SER A 98 8.92 -2.08 6.78
N LYS A 99 9.83 -1.96 5.80
CA LYS A 99 10.07 -0.68 5.12
C LYS A 99 8.84 -0.27 4.32
N GLN A 100 8.69 1.03 4.08
CA GLN A 100 7.64 1.55 3.20
C GLN A 100 7.86 1.09 1.74
N SER A 101 6.77 0.86 1.02
CA SER A 101 6.77 0.64 -0.43
C SER A 101 7.30 1.86 -1.20
N ASP A 102 7.41 1.74 -2.52
CA ASP A 102 7.51 2.93 -3.37
C ASP A 102 6.19 3.72 -3.33
N TYR A 103 6.25 4.99 -3.74
CA TYR A 103 5.07 5.84 -3.80
C TYR A 103 4.21 5.50 -5.02
N LEU A 104 2.89 5.56 -4.83
CA LEU A 104 1.93 5.61 -5.92
C LEU A 104 1.19 6.95 -5.86
N GLU A 105 1.29 7.73 -6.94
CA GLU A 105 0.59 9.01 -7.06
C GLU A 105 -0.81 8.82 -7.61
N LEU A 106 -1.82 9.21 -6.84
CA LEU A 106 -3.20 9.28 -7.28
C LEU A 106 -3.53 10.68 -7.76
N LEU A 107 -3.90 10.80 -9.03
CA LEU A 107 -4.42 12.01 -9.65
C LEU A 107 -5.94 11.90 -9.80
N VAL A 108 -6.65 12.98 -9.46
CA VAL A 108 -8.11 13.05 -9.60
C VAL A 108 -8.44 13.98 -10.75
N LYS A 109 -9.16 13.47 -11.74
CA LYS A 109 -9.67 14.26 -12.87
C LYS A 109 -11.06 14.80 -12.53
N GLY A 110 -11.34 16.01 -12.99
CA GLY A 110 -12.68 16.59 -12.90
C GLY A 110 -13.72 15.71 -13.61
N GLN A 111 -14.98 15.89 -13.25
CA GLN A 111 -16.08 15.14 -13.84
C GLN A 111 -16.16 15.44 -15.34
N GLU A 112 -16.09 14.40 -16.17
CA GLU A 112 -16.36 14.53 -17.59
C GLU A 112 -17.87 14.74 -17.74
N VAL A 113 -18.27 15.99 -17.93
CA VAL A 113 -19.67 16.33 -18.18
C VAL A 113 -19.95 15.97 -19.64
N THR A 114 -20.31 14.71 -19.91
CA THR A 114 -20.95 14.37 -21.17
C THR A 114 -22.35 14.97 -21.11
N TRP A 115 -22.52 16.17 -21.65
CA TRP A 115 -23.84 16.65 -22.04
C TRP A 115 -24.39 15.64 -23.04
N ALA A 116 -25.29 14.75 -22.61
CA ALA A 116 -26.11 14.02 -23.56
C ALA A 116 -27.08 15.05 -24.15
N LEU A 117 -26.86 15.41 -25.43
CA LEU A 117 -27.84 16.12 -26.26
C LEU A 117 -28.99 15.18 -26.62
#